data_AF-A0A4S0Q104-F1
#
_entry.id   AF-A0A4S0Q104-F1
#
_cell.length_a   1.000
_cell.length_b   1.000
_cell.length_c   1.000
_cell.angle_alpha   90.00
_cell.angle_beta   90.00
_cell.angle_gamma   90.00
#
_symmetry.space_group_name_H-M   'P 1'
#
loop_
_entity.id
_entity.type
_entity.pdbx_description
1 polymer ?
#
loop_
_entity_poly.entity_id
_entity_poly.type
_entity_poly.pdbx_seq_one_letter_code
_entity_poly.pdbx_strand_id
1 'polypeptide(L)' 'VQLQEIYHFVRREVTSDGQIVGEFRATGVRPRFAQEAATLGHHFGKDAFNPQVPL' A
#
# COMPACT_ATOMS: atom_id res chain seq x y z
N VAL A 1 3.46 -13.71 15.16
CA VAL A 1 3.45 -12.75 14.02
C VAL A 1 2.70 -11.50 14.46
N GLN A 2 3.22 -10.32 14.16
CA GLN A 2 2.54 -9.04 14.40
C GLN A 2 1.97 -8.53 13.07
N LEU A 3 0.74 -8.02 13.08
CA LEU A 3 0.16 -7.35 11.94
C LEU A 3 0.88 -6.03 11.70
N GLN A 4 1.29 -5.77 10.45
CA GLN A 4 1.90 -4.51 10.04
C GLN A 4 1.01 -3.86 8.98
N GLU A 5 0.70 -2.57 9.17
CA GLU A 5 0.04 -1.78 8.15
C GLU A 5 1.06 -1.37 7.07
N ILE A 6 0.86 -1.88 5.86
CA ILE A 6 1.74 -1.62 4.70
C ILE A 6 1.12 -0.62 3.71
N TYR A 7 -0.20 -0.44 3.76
CA TYR A 7 -0.95 0.59 3.05
C TYR A 7 -2.04 1.15 3.94
N HIS A 8 -2.36 2.42 3.77
CA HIS A 8 -3.52 3.08 4.36
C HIS A 8 -4.32 3.79 3.25
N PHE A 9 -5.61 3.98 3.48
CA PHE A 9 -6.45 4.73 2.56
C PHE A 9 -6.42 6.23 2.91
N VAL A 10 -6.14 7.06 1.92
CA VAL A 10 -6.19 8.53 2.04
C VAL A 10 -7.44 9.02 1.34
N ARG A 11 -8.41 9.52 2.15
CA ARG A 11 -9.58 10.20 1.63
C ARG A 11 -9.18 11.54 1.00
N ARG A 12 -9.64 11.79 -0.23
CA ARG A 12 -9.48 13.05 -0.95
C ARG A 12 -10.76 13.88 -0.97
N GLU A 13 -11.90 13.25 -1.21
CA GLU A 13 -13.20 13.93 -1.34
C GLU A 13 -14.34 13.05 -0.82
N VAL A 14 -15.45 13.69 -0.46
CA VAL A 14 -16.75 13.03 -0.33
C VAL A 14 -17.68 13.67 -1.36
N THR A 15 -18.20 12.89 -2.29
CA THR A 15 -19.05 13.37 -3.37
C THR A 15 -20.41 13.82 -2.84
N SER A 16 -21.18 14.53 -3.67
CA SER A 16 -22.52 15.02 -3.31
C SER A 16 -23.53 13.90 -2.98
N ASP A 17 -23.32 12.71 -3.52
CA ASP A 17 -24.09 11.48 -3.23
C ASP A 17 -23.52 10.69 -2.03
N GLY A 18 -22.48 11.20 -1.37
CA GLY A 18 -21.91 10.61 -0.14
C GLY A 18 -20.83 9.55 -0.38
N GLN A 19 -20.33 9.38 -1.60
CA GLN A 19 -19.24 8.45 -1.87
C GLN A 19 -17.89 9.02 -1.42
N ILE A 20 -17.07 8.17 -0.81
CA ILE A 20 -15.72 8.54 -0.38
C ILE A 20 -14.75 8.26 -1.53
N VAL A 21 -14.15 9.32 -2.06
CA VAL A 21 -13.11 9.23 -3.09
C VAL A 21 -11.76 9.38 -2.43
N GLY A 22 -10.82 8.50 -2.76
CA GLY A 22 -9.48 8.50 -2.20
C GLY A 22 -8.58 7.52 -2.92
N GLU A 23 -7.43 7.23 -2.33
CA GLU A 23 -6.43 6.33 -2.89
C GLU A 23 -5.67 5.61 -1.77
N PHE A 24 -5.18 4.40 -2.05
CA PHE A 24 -4.27 3.74 -1.13
C PHE A 24 -2.86 4.31 -1.29
N ARG A 25 -2.21 4.54 -0.15
CA ARG A 25 -0.83 5.00 -0.07
C ARG A 25 -0.01 4.01 0.74
N ALA A 26 1.15 3.66 0.22
CA ALA A 26 2.11 2.84 0.96
C ALA A 26 2.54 3.58 2.23
N THR A 27 2.76 2.86 3.32
CA THR A 27 3.28 3.45 4.57
C THR A 27 4.80 3.65 4.53
N GLY A 28 5.48 3.14 3.50
CA GLY A 28 6.95 3.06 3.47
C GLY A 28 7.51 1.77 4.09
N VAL A 29 6.69 1.02 4.82
CA VAL A 29 7.13 -0.23 5.45
C VAL A 29 7.30 -1.31 4.39
N ARG A 30 8.52 -1.83 4.25
CA ARG A 30 8.77 -3.05 3.48
C ARG A 30 8.53 -4.28 4.38
N PRO A 31 7.53 -5.13 4.08
CA PRO A 31 7.21 -6.25 4.94
C PRO A 31 8.28 -7.33 4.90
N ARG A 32 8.48 -8.03 6.02
CA ARG A 32 9.51 -9.09 6.15
C ARG A 32 9.30 -10.24 5.16
N PHE A 33 8.04 -10.60 4.87
CA PHE A 33 7.71 -11.63 3.90
C PHE A 33 8.09 -11.25 2.46
N ALA A 34 8.41 -9.98 2.17
CA ALA A 34 8.76 -9.57 0.81
C ALA A 34 10.01 -10.30 0.30
N GLN A 35 10.94 -10.61 1.21
CA GLN A 35 12.12 -11.40 0.88
C GLN A 35 11.76 -12.87 0.59
N GLU A 36 10.86 -13.46 1.39
CA GLU A 36 10.37 -14.83 1.18
C GLU A 36 9.60 -14.94 -0.14
N ALA A 37 8.74 -13.96 -0.45
CA ALA A 37 8.04 -13.87 -1.72
C ALA A 37 9.00 -13.82 -2.92
N ALA A 38 10.08 -13.03 -2.81
CA ALA A 38 11.11 -12.99 -3.86
C ALA A 38 11.81 -14.34 -4.06
N THR A 39 12.10 -15.08 -2.97
CA THR A 39 12.65 -16.44 -3.05
C THR A 39 11.68 -17.41 -3.74
N LEU A 40 10.38 -17.19 -3.63
CA LEU A 40 9.33 -17.94 -4.35
C LEU A 40 9.13 -17.46 -5.80
N GLY A 41 9.90 -16.47 -6.27
CA GLY A 41 9.79 -15.90 -7.61
C GLY A 41 8.75 -14.78 -7.76
N HIS A 42 8.15 -14.33 -6.66
CA HIS A 42 7.21 -13.20 -6.65
C HIS A 42 7.93 -11.89 -6.31
N HIS A 43 8.06 -11.02 -7.29
CA HIS A 43 8.70 -9.72 -7.12
C HIS A 43 7.66 -8.60 -7.01
N PHE A 44 7.87 -7.71 -6.04
CA PHE A 44 7.09 -6.47 -5.95
C PHE A 44 7.59 -5.46 -6.99
N GLY A 45 6.67 -4.63 -7.48
CA GLY A 45 7.02 -3.47 -8.30
C GLY A 45 8.00 -2.55 -7.57
N LYS A 46 8.82 -1.83 -8.34
CA LYS A 46 9.88 -0.95 -7.82
C LYS A 46 9.38 0.02 -6.76
N ASP A 47 8.19 0.56 -6.98
CA ASP A 47 7.57 1.60 -6.14
C ASP A 47 6.46 1.08 -5.23
N ALA A 48 6.28 -0.24 -5.11
CA ALA A 48 5.17 -0.83 -4.36
C ALA A 48 5.07 -0.29 -2.92
N PHE A 49 6.21 -0.10 -2.24
CA PHE A 49 6.23 0.41 -0.87
C PHE A 49 6.67 1.87 -0.77
N ASN A 50 6.61 2.64 -1.86
CA ASN A 50 7.03 4.05 -1.86
C ASN A 50 5.85 4.95 -1.46
N PRO A 51 5.92 5.69 -0.33
CA PRO A 51 4.81 6.50 0.17
C PRO A 51 4.49 7.72 -0.71
N GLN A 52 5.39 8.10 -1.62
CA GLN A 52 5.23 9.28 -2.47
C GLN A 52 4.35 9.01 -3.70
N VAL A 53 4.10 7.75 -4.03
CA VAL A 53 3.39 7.35 -5.26
C VAL A 53 2.02 6.76 -4.88
N PRO A 54 0.94 7.10 -5.59
CA PRO A 54 -0.32 6.38 -5.46
C PRO A 54 -0.12 4.92 -5.89
N LEU A 55 -0.83 3.99 -5.25
CA LEU A 55 -0.87 2.59 -5.70
C LEU A 55 -1.67 2.45 -6.99
#